data_AF-A0A1H9ZB19-F1
#
_entry.id   AF-A0A1H9ZB19-F1
#
_cell.length_a   1.000
_cell.length_b   1.000
_cell.length_c   1.000
_cell.angle_alpha   90.00
_cell.angle_beta   90.00
_cell.angle_gamma   90.00
#
_symmetry.space_group_name_H-M   'P 1'
#
loop_
_entity.id
_entity.type
_entity.pdbx_description
1 polymer ?
#
loop_
_entity_poly.entity_id
_entity_poly.type
_entity_poly.pdbx_seq_one_letter_code
_entity_poly.pdbx_strand_id
1 'polypeptide(L)'
;MENLTIQAYQDHTWRDVALLKFSNAEQHNFEQVFIGYLREYALTNLDRDDEFAVSINYPVSLFFNFSTHGCLSFLDDLIPNGASRRF
;
A
#
# COMPACT_ATOMS: atom_id res chain seq x y z
N MET A 1 8.09 -13.25 -8.12
CA MET A 1 7.73 -11.94 -7.48
C MET A 1 6.23 -11.89 -7.27
N GLU A 2 5.79 -12.03 -6.02
CA GLU A 2 4.38 -11.89 -5.65
C GLU A 2 4.03 -10.41 -5.48
N ASN A 3 2.87 -10.01 -5.99
CA ASN A 3 2.34 -8.66 -5.86
C ASN A 3 0.93 -8.73 -5.27
N LEU A 4 0.59 -7.78 -4.40
CA LEU A 4 -0.76 -7.61 -3.90
C LEU A 4 -1.34 -6.29 -4.38
N THR A 5 -2.59 -6.29 -4.79
CA THR A 5 -3.31 -5.06 -5.14
C THR A 5 -3.96 -4.51 -3.88
N ILE A 6 -3.69 -3.23 -3.59
CA ILE A 6 -4.47 -2.46 -2.62
C ILE A 6 -5.67 -1.91 -3.35
N GLN A 7 -6.85 -2.25 -2.85
CA GLN A 7 -8.11 -1.72 -3.30
C GLN A 7 -8.70 -0.80 -2.24
N ALA A 8 -9.27 0.32 -2.68
CA ALA A 8 -10.05 1.21 -1.82
C ALA A 8 -11.51 1.17 -2.24
N TYR A 9 -12.40 1.23 -1.25
CA TYR A 9 -13.83 1.39 -1.49
C TYR A 9 -14.17 2.88 -1.45
N GLN A 10 -14.39 3.47 -2.62
CA GLN A 10 -14.64 4.90 -2.83
C GLN A 10 -15.82 5.06 -3.78
N ASP A 11 -16.69 6.05 -3.54
CA ASP A 11 -17.87 6.32 -4.36
C ASP A 11 -18.75 5.08 -4.63
N HIS A 12 -18.97 4.25 -3.60
CA HIS A 12 -19.71 2.99 -3.68
C HIS A 12 -19.10 1.93 -4.62
N THR A 13 -17.83 2.07 -4.99
CA THR A 13 -17.13 1.15 -5.90
C THR A 13 -15.78 0.73 -5.33
N TRP A 14 -15.40 -0.53 -5.55
CA TRP A 14 -14.02 -0.97 -5.33
C TRP A 14 -13.17 -0.50 -6.49
N ARG A 15 -12.03 0.13 -6.18
CA ARG A 15 -11.06 0.60 -7.16
C ARG A 15 -9.69 0.10 -6.79
N ASP A 16 -8.94 -0.35 -7.78
CA ASP A 16 -7.53 -0.69 -7.60
C ASP A 16 -6.73 0.61 -7.50
N VAL A 17 -5.97 0.76 -6.42
CA VAL A 17 -5.29 2.02 -6.08
C VAL A 17 -3.78 1.88 -6.24
N ALA A 18 -3.20 0.84 -5.66
CA ALA A 18 -1.75 0.67 -5.58
C ALA A 18 -1.35 -0.82 -5.64
N LEU A 19 -0.08 -1.05 -5.93
CA LEU A 19 0.54 -2.37 -5.88
C LEU A 19 1.56 -2.41 -4.74
N LEU A 20 1.48 -3.47 -3.95
CA LEU A 20 2.50 -3.89 -3.01
C LEU A 20 3.39 -4.94 -3.67
N LYS A 21 4.70 -4.75 -3.55
CA LYS A 21 5.71 -5.69 -4.06
C LYS A 21 6.67 -6.08 -2.95
N PHE A 22 7.03 -7.35 -2.93
CA PHE A 22 7.94 -7.93 -1.94
C PHE A 22 9.23 -8.37 -2.64
N SER A 23 10.38 -7.85 -2.22
CA SER A 23 11.65 -8.10 -2.92
C SER A 23 12.08 -9.57 -2.91
N ASN A 24 11.85 -10.29 -1.81
CA ASN A 24 12.35 -11.65 -1.57
C ASN A 24 11.24 -12.63 -1.13
N ALA A 25 10.02 -12.47 -1.65
CA ALA A 25 8.89 -13.34 -1.31
C ALA A 25 9.20 -14.84 -1.47
N GLU A 26 9.97 -15.22 -2.50
CA GLU A 26 10.29 -16.63 -2.77
C GLU A 26 11.22 -17.27 -1.72
N GLN A 27 11.88 -16.45 -0.92
CA GLN A 27 12.72 -16.86 0.21
C GLN A 27 12.02 -16.68 1.55
N HIS A 28 10.70 -16.42 1.54
CA HIS A 28 9.91 -16.04 2.73
C HIS A 28 10.47 -14.84 3.48
N ASN A 29 11.19 -13.96 2.77
CA ASN A 29 11.74 -12.73 3.32
C ASN A 29 10.92 -11.54 2.79
N PHE A 30 10.18 -10.93 3.71
CA PHE A 30 9.28 -9.80 3.45
C PHE A 30 9.81 -8.50 4.09
N GLU A 31 11.10 -8.42 4.41
CA GLU A 31 11.70 -7.27 5.10
C GLU A 31 11.62 -5.97 4.29
N GLN A 32 11.59 -6.08 2.96
CA GLN A 32 11.49 -4.93 2.08
C GLN A 32 10.22 -5.00 1.25
N VAL A 33 9.31 -4.09 1.58
CA VAL A 33 8.05 -3.89 0.89
C VAL A 33 8.12 -2.59 0.10
N PHE A 34 7.67 -2.64 -1.14
CA PHE A 34 7.51 -1.48 -1.99
C PHE A 34 6.03 -1.25 -2.25
N ILE A 35 5.61 0.00 -2.17
CA ILE A 35 4.28 0.43 -2.60
C ILE A 35 4.39 1.46 -3.70
N GLY A 36 3.59 1.30 -4.74
CA GLY A 36 3.44 2.29 -5.80
C GLY A 36 1.99 2.35 -6.29
N TYR A 37 1.45 3.55 -6.44
CA TYR A 37 0.13 3.75 -7.01
C TYR A 37 0.07 3.24 -8.46
N LEU A 38 -1.09 2.71 -8.85
CA LEU A 38 -1.34 2.37 -10.24
C LEU A 38 -1.31 3.64 -11.08
N ARG A 39 -0.66 3.57 -12.24
CA ARG A 39 -0.44 4.75 -13.09
C ARG A 39 -1.72 5.51 -13.39
N GLU A 40 -2.76 4.81 -13.85
CA GLU A 40 -4.04 5.43 -14.21
C GLU A 40 -4.72 6.09 -13.00
N TYR A 41 -4.61 5.47 -11.83
CA TYR A 41 -5.11 6.03 -10.58
C TYR A 41 -4.34 7.29 -10.18
N ALA A 42 -2.99 7.23 -10.24
CA ALA A 42 -2.12 8.33 -9.87
C ALA A 42 -2.25 9.54 -10.81
N LEU A 43 -2.47 9.32 -12.12
CA LEU A 43 -2.71 10.40 -13.07
C LEU A 43 -3.97 11.22 -12.74
N THR A 44 -4.99 10.56 -12.20
CA THR A 44 -6.28 11.21 -11.88
C THR A 44 -6.26 11.89 -10.51
N ASN A 45 -5.39 11.44 -9.61
CA ASN A 45 -5.38 11.85 -8.20
C ASN A 45 -4.01 12.38 -7.74
N LEU A 46 -3.19 12.86 -8.67
CA LEU A 46 -1.81 13.27 -8.39
C LEU A 46 -1.74 14.29 -7.26
N ASP A 47 -0.78 14.08 -6.35
CA ASP A 47 -0.48 14.94 -5.19
C ASP A 47 -1.61 15.05 -4.15
N ARG A 48 -2.67 14.23 -4.25
CA ARG A 48 -3.68 14.11 -3.19
C ARG A 48 -3.14 13.31 -2.00
N ASP A 49 -3.45 13.78 -0.80
CA ASP A 49 -3.08 13.18 0.49
C ASP A 49 -4.30 12.87 1.39
N ASP A 50 -5.48 12.91 0.79
CA ASP A 50 -6.80 12.73 1.41
C ASP A 50 -7.33 11.30 1.21
N GLU A 51 -8.65 11.13 1.04
CA GLU A 51 -9.30 9.82 0.88
C GLU A 51 -8.77 8.99 -0.30
N PHE A 52 -8.04 9.61 -1.24
CA PHE A 52 -7.43 8.95 -2.40
C PHE A 52 -6.03 8.38 -2.11
N ALA A 53 -5.39 8.83 -1.04
CA ALA A 53 -4.11 8.29 -0.61
C ALA A 53 -4.31 7.08 0.32
N VAL A 54 -3.40 6.11 0.27
CA VAL A 54 -3.35 4.98 1.21
C VAL A 54 -3.07 5.45 2.65
N SER A 55 -2.48 6.64 2.79
CA SER A 55 -2.22 7.32 4.05
C SER A 55 -1.70 8.74 3.77
N ILE A 56 -1.91 9.66 4.71
CA ILE A 56 -1.36 11.03 4.65
C ILE A 56 0.17 11.06 4.53
N ASN A 57 0.87 10.03 5.03
CA ASN A 57 2.32 9.92 4.94
C ASN A 57 2.79 9.37 3.58
N TYR A 58 1.86 8.95 2.73
CA TYR A 58 2.09 8.30 1.44
C TYR A 58 1.18 8.92 0.37
N PRO A 59 1.32 10.22 0.07
CA PRO A 59 0.47 10.91 -0.91
C PRO A 59 0.56 10.25 -2.29
N VAL A 60 -0.50 10.42 -3.10
CA VAL A 60 -0.59 9.85 -4.44
C VAL A 60 0.51 10.41 -5.32
N SER A 61 1.38 9.55 -5.83
CA SER A 61 2.50 9.95 -6.68
C SER A 61 2.79 8.96 -7.80
N LEU A 62 3.37 9.47 -8.90
CA LEU A 62 3.73 8.70 -10.10
C LEU A 62 5.10 8.01 -10.00
N PHE A 63 6.04 8.59 -9.25
CA PHE A 63 7.46 8.25 -9.37
C PHE A 63 8.13 7.78 -8.07
N PHE A 64 7.36 7.60 -6.99
CA PHE A 64 7.91 7.12 -5.72
C PHE A 64 7.43 5.71 -5.42
N ASN A 65 8.38 4.80 -5.29
CA ASN A 65 8.16 3.56 -4.54
C ASN A 65 8.66 3.82 -3.13
N PHE A 66 7.74 3.90 -2.16
CA PHE A 66 8.16 3.98 -0.77
C PHE A 66 8.73 2.63 -0.36
N SER A 67 9.99 2.62 0.07
CA SER A 67 10.64 1.43 0.62
C SER A 67 10.77 1.59 2.13
N THR A 68 10.15 0.69 2.88
CA THR A 68 10.29 0.62 4.33
C THR A 68 10.94 -0.69 4.73
N HIS A 69 11.71 -0.66 5.82
CA HIS A 69 12.10 -1.87 6.52
C HIS A 69 10.91 -2.31 7.39
N GLY A 70 10.32 -3.46 7.08
CA GLY A 70 9.09 -3.94 7.71
C GLY A 70 7.81 -3.52 6.99
N CYS A 71 6.67 -3.75 7.65
CA CYS A 71 5.36 -3.43 7.11
C CYS A 71 5.19 -1.90 6.97
N LEU A 72 4.45 -1.46 5.94
CA LEU A 72 4.11 -0.05 5.80
C LEU A 72 3.26 0.33 7.01
N SER A 73 3.63 1.40 7.72
CA SER A 73 3.03 1.76 9.02
C SER A 73 1.49 1.83 8.96
N PHE A 74 0.92 2.30 7.85
CA PHE A 74 -0.54 2.35 7.69
C PHE A 74 -1.20 0.96 7.62
N LEU A 75 -0.51 -0.06 7.10
CA LEU A 75 -1.01 -1.44 7.11
C LEU A 75 -0.94 -2.02 8.52
N ASP A 76 0.12 -1.71 9.28
CA ASP A 76 0.22 -2.11 10.69
C ASP A 76 -0.91 -1.49 11.53
N ASP A 77 -1.32 -0.25 11.23
CA ASP A 77 -2.45 0.42 11.89
C ASP A 77 -3.82 -0.23 11.58
N LEU A 78 -3.95 -0.91 10.43
CA LEU A 78 -5.18 -1.62 10.03
C LEU A 78 -5.30 -3.01 10.67
N ILE A 79 -4.18 -3.61 11.06
CA ILE A 79 -4.14 -4.97 11.61
C ILE A 79 -4.47 -4.92 13.12
N PRO A 80 -5.22 -5.90 13.65
CA PRO A 80 -5.46 -6.00 15.09
C PRO A 80 -4.16 -6.03 15.90
N ASN A 81 -4.11 -5.28 17.00
CA ASN A 81 -2.97 -5.25 17.91
C ASN A 81 -3.11 -6.26 19.07
N GLY A 82 -1.98 -6.62 19.69
CA GLY A 82 -1.94 -7.45 20.90
C GLY A 82 -2.29 -8.92 20.66
N ALA A 83 -3.08 -9.51 21.55
CA ALA A 83 -3.40 -10.95 21.52
C ALA A 83 -4.08 -11.37 20.20
N SER A 84 -4.89 -10.50 19.61
CA SER A 84 -5.60 -10.76 18.35
C SER A 84 -4.68 -10.85 17.13
N ARG A 85 -3.43 -10.38 17.20
CA ARG A 85 -2.46 -10.52 16.09
C ARG A 85 -1.89 -11.94 15.99
N ARG A 86 -1.95 -12.70 17.09
CA ARG A 86 -1.33 -14.04 17.19
C ARG A 86 -2.24 -15.16 16.65
N PHE A 87 -3.52 -14.87 16.41
CA PHE A 87 -4.56 -15.84 16.06
C PHE A 87 -5.13 -15.56 14.68
#